data_AF-A0A968P392-F1
#
_entry.id   AF-A0A968P392-F1
#
_cell.length_a   1.000
_cell.length_b   1.000
_cell.length_c   1.000
_cell.angle_alpha   90.00
_cell.angle_beta   90.00
_cell.angle_gamma   90.00
#
_symmetry.space_group_name_H-M   'P 1'
#
loop_
_entity.id
_entity.type
_entity.pdbx_description
1 polymer ?
#
loop_
_entity_poly.entity_id
_entity_poly.type
_entity_poly.pdbx_seq_one_letter_code
_entity_poly.pdbx_strand_id
1 'polypeptide(L)'
;MSAAILDLIAPLVEDEMPLSHMETIVGLGCLAWSLSLSELSERERGIRKASQATEGVDATNLEATLRMLIARKLGLFPGDNRMPVEWEVTTTREGKFHVMVASFR
;
A
#
# COMPACT_ATOMS: atom_id res chain seq x y z
N MET A 1 4.29 10.49 6.33
CA MET A 1 4.10 9.20 5.65
C MET A 1 2.61 8.96 5.40
N SER A 2 1.75 9.06 6.42
CA SER A 2 0.30 8.80 6.28
C SER A 2 -0.38 9.48 5.08
N ALA A 3 -0.20 10.79 4.90
CA ALA A 3 -0.79 11.51 3.76
C ALA A 3 -0.30 10.99 2.40
N ALA A 4 1.01 10.69 2.28
CA ALA A 4 1.58 10.15 1.06
C ALA A 4 1.06 8.74 0.74
N ILE A 5 0.80 7.93 1.78
CA ILE A 5 0.15 6.63 1.62
C ILE A 5 -1.30 6.81 1.15
N LEU A 6 -2.05 7.77 1.72
CA LEU A 6 -3.41 8.08 1.25
C LEU A 6 -3.42 8.52 -0.22
N ASP A 7 -2.51 9.41 -0.64
CA ASP A 7 -2.39 9.85 -2.04
C ASP A 7 -1.99 8.70 -2.99
N LEU A 8 -1.15 7.79 -2.49
CA LEU A 8 -0.72 6.60 -3.21
C LEU A 8 -1.90 5.66 -3.47
N ILE A 9 -2.70 5.37 -2.44
CA ILE A 9 -3.81 4.41 -2.52
C ILE A 9 -5.12 5.01 -3.03
N ALA A 10 -5.20 6.34 -3.21
CA ALA A 10 -6.42 7.03 -3.62
C ALA A 10 -7.21 6.37 -4.78
N PRO A 11 -6.58 5.79 -5.83
CA PRO A 11 -7.33 5.09 -6.89
C PRO A 11 -8.11 3.84 -6.45
N LEU A 12 -7.82 3.31 -5.27
CA LEU A 12 -8.43 2.10 -4.70
C LEU A 12 -9.47 2.42 -3.62
N VAL A 13 -9.54 3.68 -3.18
CA VAL A 13 -10.45 4.10 -2.11
C VAL A 13 -11.81 4.39 -2.69
N GLU A 14 -12.84 3.77 -2.11
CA GLU A 14 -14.25 3.99 -2.45
C GLU A 14 -14.94 4.81 -1.35
N ASP A 15 -15.99 5.55 -1.68
CA ASP A 15 -16.69 6.45 -0.74
C ASP A 15 -17.29 5.67 0.46
N GLU A 16 -17.76 4.45 0.22
CA GLU A 16 -18.29 3.55 1.25
C GLU A 16 -17.57 2.21 1.19
N MET A 17 -16.68 1.96 2.16
CA MET A 17 -16.03 0.66 2.30
C MET A 17 -15.89 0.23 3.76
N PRO A 18 -15.81 -1.08 4.06
CA PRO A 18 -15.54 -1.56 5.41
C PRO A 18 -14.14 -1.16 5.88
N LEU A 19 -13.96 -1.00 7.20
CA LEU A 19 -12.65 -0.73 7.82
C LEU A 19 -11.60 -1.76 7.41
N SER A 20 -11.96 -3.05 7.41
CA SER A 20 -11.06 -4.13 7.00
C SER A 20 -10.57 -4.02 5.54
N HIS A 21 -11.39 -3.44 4.67
CA HIS A 21 -11.00 -3.20 3.28
C HIS A 21 -10.00 -2.04 3.21
N MET A 22 -10.26 -0.95 3.94
CA MET A 22 -9.32 0.17 4.05
C MET A 22 -7.97 -0.25 4.68
N GLU A 23 -7.99 -1.08 5.73
CA GLU A 23 -6.80 -1.69 6.32
C GLU A 23 -5.99 -2.48 5.29
N THR A 24 -6.67 -3.30 4.49
CA THR A 24 -6.05 -4.08 3.42
C THR A 24 -5.37 -3.16 2.40
N ILE A 25 -6.07 -2.11 1.95
CA ILE A 25 -5.54 -1.16 0.96
C ILE A 25 -4.34 -0.37 1.52
N VAL A 26 -4.41 0.08 2.78
CA VAL A 26 -3.28 0.75 3.45
C VAL A 26 -2.07 -0.20 3.56
N GLY A 27 -2.31 -1.46 3.90
CA GLY A 27 -1.28 -2.50 3.91
C GLY A 27 -0.63 -2.70 2.54
N LEU A 28 -1.43 -2.75 1.46
CA LEU A 28 -0.94 -2.82 0.08
C LEU A 28 -0.13 -1.58 -0.31
N GLY A 29 -0.59 -0.39 0.08
CA GLY A 29 0.14 0.86 -0.11
C GLY A 29 1.51 0.83 0.57
N CYS A 30 1.58 0.38 1.81
CA CYS A 30 2.83 0.25 2.55
C CYS A 30 3.76 -0.80 1.92
N LEU A 31 3.23 -1.95 1.52
CA LEU A 31 4.01 -2.99 0.84
C LEU A 31 4.58 -2.50 -0.50
N ALA A 32 3.74 -1.87 -1.32
CA ALA A 32 4.17 -1.29 -2.59
C ALA A 32 5.25 -0.21 -2.38
N TRP A 33 5.10 0.61 -1.34
CA TRP A 33 6.12 1.59 -0.97
C TRP A 33 7.45 0.92 -0.64
N SER A 34 7.46 -0.08 0.25
CA SER A 34 8.69 -0.80 0.62
C SER A 34 9.36 -1.46 -0.59
N LEU A 35 8.58 -2.11 -1.44
CA LEU A 35 9.07 -2.76 -2.67
C LEU A 35 9.64 -1.76 -3.69
N SER A 36 9.13 -0.52 -3.71
CA SER A 36 9.66 0.54 -4.58
C SER A 36 11.06 1.00 -4.18
N LEU A 37 11.46 0.76 -2.92
CA LEU A 37 12.79 1.10 -2.41
C LEU A 37 13.81 -0.03 -2.62
N SER A 38 13.35 -1.25 -2.90
CA SER A 38 14.20 -2.39 -3.19
C SER A 38 14.77 -2.36 -4.60
N GLU A 39 15.90 -3.04 -4.77
CA GLU A 39 16.47 -3.36 -6.08
C GLU A 39 15.48 -4.14 -6.95
N LEU A 40 15.61 -4.01 -8.28
CA LEU A 40 14.63 -4.56 -9.22
C LEU A 40 14.39 -6.08 -9.01
N SER A 41 15.46 -6.85 -8.79
CA SER A 41 15.35 -8.30 -8.59
C SER A 41 14.64 -8.68 -7.29
N GLU A 42 14.83 -7.89 -6.23
CA GLU A 42 14.19 -8.09 -4.92
C GLU A 42 12.73 -7.65 -4.95
N ARG A 43 12.45 -6.52 -5.60
CA ARG A 43 11.10 -6.03 -5.87
C ARG A 43 10.27 -7.09 -6.58
N GLU A 44 10.76 -7.61 -7.70
CA GLU A 44 10.07 -8.63 -8.49
C GLU A 44 9.83 -9.92 -7.68
N ARG A 45 10.78 -10.29 -6.82
CA ARG A 45 10.62 -11.44 -5.91
C ARG A 45 9.56 -11.17 -4.85
N GLY A 46 9.53 -9.95 -4.29
CA GLY A 46 8.56 -9.55 -3.28
C GLY A 46 7.13 -9.51 -3.81
N ILE A 47 6.93 -8.97 -5.01
CA ILE A 47 5.63 -8.98 -5.71
C ILE A 47 5.13 -10.42 -5.87
N ARG A 48 5.94 -11.31 -6.44
CA ARG A 48 5.54 -12.71 -6.64
C ARG A 48 5.21 -13.43 -5.33
N LYS A 49 6.00 -13.21 -4.27
CA LYS A 49 5.74 -13.80 -2.95
C LYS A 49 4.40 -13.34 -2.36
N ALA A 50 4.10 -12.04 -2.47
CA ALA A 50 2.83 -11.50 -1.98
C ALA A 50 1.63 -12.12 -2.71
N SER A 51 1.71 -12.25 -4.04
CA SER A 51 0.68 -12.91 -4.86
C SER A 51 0.53 -14.40 -4.57
N GLN A 52 1.61 -15.09 -4.20
CA GLN A 52 1.56 -16.52 -3.84
C GLN A 52 0.98 -16.77 -2.44
N ALA A 53 1.12 -15.81 -1.52
CA ALA A 53 0.62 -15.94 -0.15
C ALA A 53 -0.91 -15.79 -0.05
N THR A 54 -1.56 -15.28 -1.10
CA THR A 54 -3.01 -15.11 -1.20
C THR A 54 -3.61 -16.27 -2.02
N GLU A 55 -3.65 -17.47 -1.42
CA GLU A 55 -4.34 -18.60 -2.03
C GLU A 55 -5.86 -18.34 -2.03
N GLY A 56 -6.47 -18.28 -3.22
CA GLY A 56 -7.91 -18.47 -3.38
C GLY A 56 -8.71 -17.32 -3.98
N VAL A 57 -8.25 -16.06 -3.95
CA VAL A 57 -8.93 -14.95 -4.64
C VAL A 57 -7.90 -13.94 -5.17
N ASP A 58 -7.85 -13.82 -6.49
CA ASP A 58 -7.31 -12.68 -7.24
C ASP A 58 -5.80 -12.36 -7.18
N ALA A 59 -4.95 -13.39 -7.11
CA ALA A 59 -3.49 -13.24 -7.16
C ALA A 59 -2.97 -12.41 -8.36
N THR A 60 -3.63 -12.50 -9.51
CA THR A 60 -3.34 -11.69 -10.70
C THR A 60 -3.70 -10.22 -10.51
N ASN A 61 -4.84 -9.92 -9.88
CA ASN A 61 -5.20 -8.54 -9.55
C ASN A 61 -4.32 -7.96 -8.44
N LEU A 62 -3.85 -8.77 -7.49
CA LEU A 62 -2.89 -8.32 -6.47
C LEU A 62 -1.55 -7.92 -7.10
N GLU A 63 -1.00 -8.73 -8.00
CA GLU A 63 0.24 -8.39 -8.72
C GLU A 63 0.07 -7.08 -9.51
N ALA A 64 -1.01 -6.98 -10.29
CA ALA A 64 -1.30 -5.78 -11.07
C ALA A 64 -1.45 -4.54 -10.18
N THR A 65 -2.13 -4.69 -9.03
CA THR A 65 -2.31 -3.62 -8.05
C THR A 65 -0.98 -3.16 -7.45
N LEU A 66 -0.13 -4.09 -7.02
CA LEU A 66 1.19 -3.74 -6.48
C LEU A 66 2.06 -3.03 -7.52
N ARG A 67 2.05 -3.51 -8.77
CA ARG A 67 2.80 -2.86 -9.87
C ARG A 67 2.31 -1.44 -10.13
N MET A 68 0.99 -1.25 -10.20
CA MET A 68 0.38 0.07 -10.34
C MET A 68 0.79 1.00 -9.20
N LEU A 69 0.69 0.56 -7.94
CA LEU A 69 1.07 1.36 -6.79
C LEU A 69 2.57 1.67 -6.76
N ILE A 70 3.44 0.71 -7.08
CA ILE A 70 4.89 0.96 -7.18
C ILE A 70 5.18 2.04 -8.23
N ALA A 71 4.59 1.93 -9.42
CA ALA A 71 4.76 2.93 -10.47
C ALA A 71 4.26 4.31 -10.02
N ARG A 72 3.11 4.35 -9.36
CA ARG A 72 2.53 5.59 -8.80
C ARG A 72 3.40 6.20 -7.70
N LYS A 73 3.97 5.40 -6.80
CA LYS A 73 4.92 5.87 -5.78
C LYS A 73 6.14 6.50 -6.45
N LEU A 74 6.75 5.81 -7.41
CA LEU A 74 7.93 6.32 -8.11
C LEU A 74 7.63 7.61 -8.90
N GLY A 75 6.39 7.81 -9.36
CA GLY A 75 5.95 9.03 -10.03
C GLY A 75 5.62 10.19 -9.08
N LEU A 76 4.85 9.95 -8.02
CA LEU A 76 4.41 10.98 -7.08
C LEU A 76 5.50 11.39 -6.06
N PHE A 77 6.32 10.42 -5.64
CA PHE A 77 7.27 10.57 -4.53
C PHE A 77 8.66 10.02 -4.89
N PRO A 78 9.31 10.49 -5.97
CA PRO A 78 10.56 9.90 -6.48
C PRO A 78 11.73 10.00 -5.49
N GLY A 79 11.76 11.02 -4.63
CA GLY A 79 12.84 11.24 -3.65
C GLY A 79 12.52 10.77 -2.23
N ASP A 80 11.32 10.22 -1.98
CA ASP A 80 10.94 9.78 -0.64
C ASP A 80 11.37 8.33 -0.41
N ASN A 81 12.47 8.20 0.34
CA ASN A 81 13.09 6.91 0.66
C ASN A 81 12.75 6.41 2.07
N ARG A 82 11.81 7.05 2.76
CA ARG A 82 11.38 6.59 4.09
C ARG A 82 10.73 5.22 3.98
N MET A 83 11.09 4.30 4.87
CA MET A 83 10.55 2.96 4.93
C MET A 83 9.37 2.91 5.92
N PRO A 84 8.15 2.54 5.50
CA PRO A 84 7.06 2.30 6.44
C PRO A 84 7.35 1.05 7.29
N VAL A 85 7.04 1.12 8.59
CA VAL A 85 7.29 0.02 9.54
C VAL A 85 6.03 -0.51 10.20
N GLU A 86 5.09 0.39 10.46
CA GLU A 86 3.87 0.09 11.19
C GLU A 86 2.80 1.03 10.68
N TRP A 87 1.57 0.53 10.62
CA TRP A 87 0.42 1.30 10.21
C TRP A 87 -0.81 0.87 11.00
N GLU A 88 -1.73 1.81 11.15
CA GLU A 88 -3.01 1.61 11.81
C GLU A 88 -4.08 2.39 11.04
N VAL A 89 -5.25 1.78 10.89
CA VAL A 89 -6.45 2.46 10.37
C VAL A 89 -7.49 2.43 11.47
N THR A 90 -8.02 3.60 11.81
CA THR A 90 -9.12 3.73 12.75
C THR A 90 -10.28 4.48 12.09
N THR A 91 -11.46 4.39 12.68
CA THR A 91 -12.64 5.11 12.21
C THR A 91 -13.07 6.14 13.24
N THR A 92 -13.35 7.36 12.77
CA THR A 92 -13.96 8.41 13.61
C THR A 92 -15.42 8.11 13.89
N ARG A 93 -16.01 8.82 14.86
CA ARG A 93 -17.46 8.75 15.14
C ARG A 93 -18.35 9.12 13.94
N GLU A 94 -17.82 9.85 12.97
CA GLU A 94 -18.51 10.26 11.74
C GLU A 94 -18.32 9.24 10.60
N GLY A 95 -17.71 8.08 10.84
CA GLY A 95 -17.47 7.06 9.82
C GLY A 95 -16.27 7.34 8.91
N LYS A 96 -15.52 8.42 9.14
CA LYS A 96 -14.31 8.75 8.36
C LYS A 96 -13.12 7.93 8.82
N PHE A 97 -12.29 7.47 7.89
CA PHE A 97 -11.03 6.80 8.21
C PHE A 97 -9.94 7.77 8.67
N HIS A 98 -9.15 7.33 9.64
CA HIS A 98 -7.92 7.96 10.06
C HIS A 98 -6.77 6.96 9.90
N VAL A 99 -5.75 7.33 9.15
CA VAL A 99 -4.61 6.47 8.83
C VAL A 99 -3.35 7.01 9.49
N MET A 100 -2.68 6.17 10.26
CA MET A 100 -1.36 6.45 10.82
C MET A 100 -0.34 5.51 10.21
N VAL A 101 0.80 6.04 9.77
CA VAL A 101 1.91 5.25 9.25
C VAL A 101 3.21 5.76 9.86
N ALA A 102 3.85 4.91 10.65
CA ALA A 102 5.18 5.12 11.18
C ALA A 102 6.23 4.75 10.13
N SER A 103 7.33 5.51 10.08
CA SER A 103 8.41 5.29 9.11
C SER A 103 9.76 5.74 9.64
N PHE A 104 10.84 5.09 9.21
CA PHE A 104 12.21 5.57 9.43
C PHE A 104 12.88 6.02 8.11
N ARG A 105 14.01 6.72 8.23
CA ARG A 105 14.88 7.10 7.11
C ARG A 105 16.04 6.14 6.97
#